data_AF-A0A3N9Y882-F1
#
_entry.id   AF-A0A3N9Y882-F1
#
_cell.length_a   1.000
_cell.length_b   1.000
_cell.length_c   1.000
_cell.angle_alpha   90.00
_cell.angle_beta   90.00
_cell.angle_gamma   90.00
#
_symmetry.space_group_name_H-M   'P 1'
#
loop_
_entity.id
_entity.type
_entity.pdbx_description
1 polymer ?
#
loop_
_entity_poly.entity_id
_entity_poly.type
_entity_poly.pdbx_seq_one_letter_code
_entity_poly.pdbx_strand_id
1 'polypeptide(L)'
;AVGFFVEQAVGEKIRALVKTSPETLVSLKSELTSYKETFGTSMATPHVAGVAALVKAANKKLKPSEVKALLMKTATPMPPNEDNRYGSGLVNAEAAVEAALEIK
;
A
#
# COMPACT_ATOMS: atom_id res chain seq x y z
N ALA A 1 13.49 17.59 4.10
CA ALA A 1 14.69 16.97 3.51
C ALA A 1 14.28 16.24 2.24
N VAL A 2 14.92 16.52 1.10
CA VAL A 2 14.70 15.77 -0.14
C VAL A 2 15.53 14.49 -0.02
N GLY A 3 14.86 13.35 0.18
CA GLY A 3 15.53 12.06 0.25
C GLY A 3 15.80 11.54 -1.16
N PHE A 4 17.04 11.13 -1.42
CA PHE A 4 17.36 10.36 -2.61
C PHE A 4 17.07 8.89 -2.34
N PHE A 5 16.36 8.25 -3.26
CA PHE A 5 16.10 6.82 -3.19
C PHE A 5 16.93 6.13 -4.26
N VAL A 6 17.60 5.06 -3.86
CA VAL A 6 18.32 4.18 -4.77
C VAL A 6 17.40 3.01 -5.10
N GLU A 7 17.22 2.73 -6.38
CA GLU A 7 16.49 1.54 -6.84
C GLU A 7 17.10 0.27 -6.24
N GLN A 8 16.28 -0.72 -5.88
CA GLN A 8 16.74 -1.91 -5.16
C GLN A 8 17.91 -2.60 -5.87
N ALA A 9 17.79 -2.81 -7.19
CA ALA A 9 18.83 -3.46 -7.99
C ALA A 9 20.16 -2.68 -7.96
N VAL A 10 20.11 -1.34 -7.93
CA VAL A 10 21.30 -0.49 -7.80
C VAL A 10 21.85 -0.59 -6.37
N GLY A 11 20.98 -0.55 -5.35
CA GLY A 11 21.36 -0.68 -3.95
C GLY A 11 22.06 -1.99 -3.62
N GLU A 12 21.62 -3.10 -4.22
CA GLU A 12 22.25 -4.42 -4.07
C GLU A 12 23.65 -4.48 -4.70
N LYS A 13 23.83 -3.87 -5.89
CA LYS A 13 25.17 -3.75 -6.51
C LYS A 13 26.12 -2.93 -5.64
N ILE A 14 25.66 -1.81 -5.07
CA ILE A 14 26.46 -0.99 -4.15
C ILE A 14 26.83 -1.80 -2.90
N ARG A 15 25.87 -2.53 -2.30
CA ARG A 15 26.13 -3.40 -1.14
C ARG A 15 27.18 -4.48 -1.44
N ALA A 16 27.18 -5.05 -2.65
CA ALA A 16 28.18 -6.04 -3.04
C ALA A 16 29.58 -5.43 -3.14
N LEU A 17 29.72 -4.23 -3.71
CA LEU A 17 31.01 -3.55 -3.86
C LEU A 17 31.64 -3.16 -2.51
N VAL A 18 30.83 -2.64 -1.57
CA VAL A 18 31.31 -2.25 -0.22
C VAL A 18 31.81 -3.45 0.59
N LYS A 19 31.33 -4.68 0.28
CA LYS A 19 31.87 -5.89 0.92
C LYS A 19 33.29 -6.24 0.49
N THR A 20 33.72 -5.78 -0.69
CA THR A 20 35.04 -6.12 -1.27
C THR A 20 36.12 -5.08 -0.98
N SER A 21 35.73 -3.82 -0.75
CA SER A 21 36.66 -2.74 -0.44
C SER A 21 36.06 -1.83 0.64
N PRO A 22 36.86 -1.37 1.63
CA PRO A 22 36.37 -0.51 2.72
C PRO A 22 35.84 0.84 2.23
N GLU A 23 36.29 1.29 1.04
CA GLU A 23 35.79 2.48 0.36
C GLU A 23 35.55 2.17 -1.12
N THR A 24 34.42 2.64 -1.67
CA THR A 24 34.06 2.48 -3.09
C THR A 24 33.48 3.78 -3.61
N LEU A 25 34.01 4.27 -4.74
CA LEU A 25 33.41 5.39 -5.47
C LEU A 25 32.32 4.87 -6.41
N VAL A 26 31.13 5.47 -6.37
CA VAL A 26 29.98 5.11 -7.22
C VAL A 26 29.49 6.35 -7.95
N SER A 27 29.30 6.26 -9.26
CA SER A 27 28.62 7.30 -10.04
C SER A 27 27.13 6.97 -10.14
N LEU A 28 26.26 7.90 -9.74
CA LEU A 28 24.81 7.75 -9.78
C LEU A 28 24.22 8.66 -10.85
N LYS A 29 23.47 8.07 -11.79
CA LYS A 29 22.61 8.84 -12.70
C LYS A 29 21.25 8.98 -12.03
N SER A 30 20.82 10.22 -11.80
CA SER A 30 19.46 10.49 -11.33
C SER A 30 18.58 10.87 -12.51
N GLU A 31 17.34 10.39 -12.50
CA GLU A 31 16.32 10.81 -13.45
C GLU A 31 15.16 11.45 -12.66
N LEU A 32 14.80 12.67 -13.05
CA LEU A 32 13.65 13.37 -12.49
C LEU A 32 12.39 12.76 -13.11
N THR A 33 11.58 12.12 -12.27
CA THR A 33 10.30 11.56 -12.68
C THR A 33 9.19 12.10 -11.78
N SER A 34 8.04 12.39 -12.38
CA SER A 34 6.80 12.74 -11.64
C SER A 34 6.15 11.52 -10.99
N TYR A 35 6.55 10.31 -11.37
CA TYR A 35 5.99 9.04 -10.91
C TYR A 35 7.10 8.11 -10.43
N LYS A 36 6.85 7.42 -9.32
CA LYS A 36 7.82 6.50 -8.76
C LYS A 36 7.10 5.34 -8.10
N GLU A 37 7.59 4.13 -8.35
CA GLU A 37 7.16 2.95 -7.61
C GLU A 37 7.77 2.95 -6.21
N THR A 38 6.93 2.74 -5.20
CA THR A 38 7.33 2.69 -3.80
C THR A 38 6.48 1.66 -3.08
N PHE A 39 7.03 1.08 -2.02
CA PHE A 39 6.37 0.03 -1.23
C PHE A 39 6.39 0.40 0.24
N GLY A 40 5.38 -0.06 0.97
CA GLY A 40 5.25 0.14 2.42
C GLY A 40 3.83 0.47 2.86
N THR A 41 3.62 0.51 4.17
CA THR A 41 2.32 0.85 4.78
C THR A 41 1.85 2.25 4.42
N SER A 42 2.79 3.18 4.14
CA SER A 42 2.48 4.52 3.62
C SER A 42 1.77 4.51 2.27
N MET A 43 1.94 3.46 1.44
CA MET A 43 1.25 3.31 0.16
C MET A 43 -0.03 2.48 0.32
N ALA A 44 -0.03 1.49 1.22
CA ALA A 44 -1.23 0.74 1.57
C ALA A 44 -2.33 1.62 2.22
N THR A 45 -1.93 2.55 3.08
CA THR A 45 -2.86 3.45 3.80
C THR A 45 -3.74 4.29 2.86
N PRO A 46 -3.19 5.07 1.89
CA PRO A 46 -4.00 5.83 0.95
C PRO A 46 -4.81 4.95 0.00
N HIS A 47 -4.37 3.71 -0.30
CA HIS A 47 -5.20 2.75 -1.04
C HIS A 47 -6.49 2.43 -0.27
N VAL A 48 -6.38 2.02 1.00
CA VAL A 48 -7.56 1.72 1.83
C VAL A 48 -8.43 2.96 2.05
N ALA A 49 -7.82 4.14 2.23
CA ALA A 49 -8.55 5.40 2.33
C ALA A 49 -9.35 5.73 1.05
N GLY A 50 -8.78 5.45 -0.13
CA GLY A 50 -9.47 5.57 -1.42
C GLY A 50 -10.68 4.66 -1.51
N VAL A 51 -10.56 3.40 -1.09
CA VAL A 51 -11.71 2.47 -1.06
C VAL A 51 -12.78 2.92 -0.08
N ALA A 52 -12.39 3.40 1.11
CA ALA A 52 -13.34 3.97 2.08
C ALA A 52 -14.12 5.16 1.48
N ALA A 53 -13.45 6.01 0.70
CA ALA A 53 -14.08 7.12 0.00
C ALA A 53 -15.08 6.62 -1.07
N LEU A 54 -14.73 5.59 -1.84
CA LEU A 54 -15.65 4.97 -2.81
C LEU A 54 -16.91 4.41 -2.13
N VAL A 55 -16.75 3.66 -1.03
CA VAL A 55 -17.88 3.15 -0.23
C VAL A 55 -18.78 4.28 0.26
N LYS A 56 -18.20 5.35 0.81
CA LYS A 56 -18.95 6.52 1.30
C LYS A 56 -19.62 7.30 0.15
N ALA A 57 -19.02 7.32 -1.04
CA ALA A 57 -19.61 7.94 -2.22
C ALA A 57 -20.81 7.14 -2.73
N ALA A 58 -20.72 5.81 -2.72
CA ALA A 58 -21.80 4.90 -3.10
C ALA A 58 -23.01 5.03 -2.16
N ASN A 59 -22.78 5.21 -0.86
CA ASN A 59 -23.84 5.49 0.10
C ASN A 59 -23.44 6.57 1.11
N LYS A 60 -23.89 7.81 0.84
CA LYS A 60 -23.58 8.98 1.67
C LYS A 60 -24.18 8.94 3.08
N LYS A 61 -25.15 8.06 3.36
CA LYS A 61 -25.77 7.94 4.69
C LYS A 61 -24.93 7.12 5.68
N LEU A 62 -24.01 6.29 5.19
CA LEU A 62 -23.18 5.41 6.03
C LEU A 62 -22.35 6.20 7.05
N LYS A 63 -22.38 5.79 8.31
CA LYS A 63 -21.51 6.28 9.37
C LYS A 63 -20.09 5.73 9.18
N PRO A 64 -19.05 6.40 9.71
CA PRO A 64 -17.68 5.91 9.64
C PRO A 64 -17.50 4.47 10.14
N SER A 65 -18.24 4.08 11.19
CA SER A 65 -18.25 2.72 11.73
C SER A 65 -18.81 1.69 10.74
N GLU A 66 -19.83 2.05 9.96
CA GLU A 66 -20.44 1.18 8.96
C GLU A 66 -19.52 1.03 7.75
N VAL A 67 -18.85 2.11 7.33
CA VAL A 67 -17.80 2.04 6.29
C VAL A 67 -16.68 1.10 6.74
N LYS A 68 -16.17 1.23 7.96
CA LYS A 68 -15.16 0.32 8.52
C LYS A 68 -15.66 -1.13 8.53
N ALA A 69 -16.89 -1.36 8.99
CA ALA A 69 -17.46 -2.70 9.05
C ALA A 69 -17.59 -3.34 7.67
N LEU A 70 -18.01 -2.58 6.65
CA LEU A 70 -18.07 -3.06 5.27
C LEU A 70 -16.69 -3.44 4.76
N LEU A 71 -15.69 -2.56 4.88
CA LEU A 71 -14.32 -2.84 4.45
C LEU A 71 -13.74 -4.10 5.09
N MET A 72 -14.04 -4.33 6.37
CA MET A 72 -13.61 -5.54 7.08
C MET A 72 -14.38 -6.78 6.62
N LYS A 73 -15.70 -6.66 6.43
CA LYS A 73 -16.57 -7.79 6.04
C LYS A 73 -16.30 -8.26 4.61
N THR A 74 -15.97 -7.34 3.70
CA THR A 74 -15.79 -7.64 2.28
C THR A 74 -14.34 -7.89 1.89
N ALA A 75 -13.40 -7.78 2.84
CA ALA A 75 -12.00 -8.08 2.58
C ALA A 75 -11.83 -9.51 2.06
N THR A 76 -10.99 -9.67 1.04
CA THR A 76 -10.63 -10.96 0.47
C THR A 76 -9.79 -11.73 1.49
N PRO A 77 -10.19 -12.95 1.91
CA PRO A 77 -9.43 -13.75 2.87
C PRO A 77 -8.01 -14.05 2.39
N MET A 78 -7.03 -13.94 3.30
CA MET A 78 -5.61 -14.18 3.01
C MET A 78 -5.07 -15.38 3.80
N PRO A 79 -4.48 -16.40 3.15
CA PRO A 79 -3.85 -17.54 3.81
C PRO A 79 -2.31 -17.40 3.96
N PRO A 80 -1.69 -18.04 4.96
CA PRO A 80 -2.17 -18.28 6.33
C PRO A 80 -2.13 -16.96 7.13
N ASN A 81 -3.19 -16.65 7.87
CA ASN A 81 -3.27 -15.47 8.74
C ASN A 81 -2.84 -15.79 10.19
N GLU A 82 -1.80 -16.60 10.32
CA GLU A 82 -1.16 -16.85 11.60
C GLU A 82 -0.64 -15.50 12.16
N ASP A 83 -0.77 -15.29 13.46
CA ASP A 83 -0.46 -14.03 14.15
C ASP A 83 -1.21 -12.78 13.67
N ASN A 84 -2.37 -12.95 13.01
CA ASN A 84 -3.24 -11.85 12.58
C ASN A 84 -2.54 -10.82 11.66
N ARG A 85 -1.63 -11.28 10.80
CA ARG A 85 -0.84 -10.45 9.88
C ARG A 85 -1.66 -9.65 8.87
N TYR A 86 -2.86 -10.12 8.54
CA TYR A 86 -3.73 -9.53 7.52
C TYR A 86 -5.02 -8.93 8.08
N GLY A 87 -5.26 -9.03 9.39
CA GLY A 87 -6.53 -8.59 9.97
C GLY A 87 -7.70 -9.33 9.34
N SER A 88 -8.65 -8.57 8.76
CA SER A 88 -9.79 -9.12 8.03
C SER A 88 -9.45 -9.64 6.62
N GLY A 89 -8.26 -9.35 6.08
CA GLY A 89 -7.83 -9.77 4.75
C GLY A 89 -7.39 -8.60 3.86
N LEU A 90 -7.24 -8.88 2.57
CA LEU A 90 -6.89 -7.88 1.56
C LEU A 90 -8.11 -7.03 1.23
N VAL A 91 -7.96 -5.70 1.19
CA VAL A 91 -9.06 -4.79 0.84
C VAL A 91 -9.62 -5.14 -0.54
N ASN A 92 -10.94 -5.26 -0.64
CA ASN A 92 -11.66 -5.52 -1.89
C ASN A 92 -12.61 -4.36 -2.19
N ALA A 93 -12.25 -3.54 -3.17
CA ALA A 93 -12.98 -2.33 -3.48
C ALA A 93 -14.36 -2.60 -4.10
N GLU A 94 -14.43 -3.55 -5.03
CA GLU A 94 -15.66 -3.93 -5.72
C GLU A 94 -16.69 -4.45 -4.72
N ALA A 95 -16.34 -5.50 -3.95
CA ALA A 95 -17.25 -6.09 -2.97
C ALA A 95 -17.69 -5.08 -1.89
N ALA A 96 -16.79 -4.16 -1.47
CA ALA A 96 -17.14 -3.12 -0.50
C ALA A 96 -18.14 -2.10 -1.04
N VAL A 97 -18.01 -1.71 -2.31
CA VAL A 97 -18.92 -0.76 -2.97
C VAL A 97 -20.26 -1.41 -3.26
N GLU A 98 -20.28 -2.64 -3.75
CA GLU A 98 -21.53 -3.39 -3.97
C GLU A 98 -22.33 -3.53 -2.66
N ALA A 99 -21.68 -3.97 -1.59
CA ALA A 99 -22.33 -4.08 -0.28
C ALA A 99 -22.86 -2.74 0.24
N ALA A 100 -22.24 -1.61 -0.11
CA ALA A 100 -22.72 -0.29 0.27
C ALA A 100 -24.00 0.12 -0.49
N LEU A 101 -24.12 -0.28 -1.76
CA LEU A 101 -25.28 -0.01 -2.62
C LEU A 101 -26.52 -0.82 -2.21
N GLU A 102 -26.34 -1.98 -1.59
CA GLU A 102 -27.44 -2.83 -1.11
C GLU A 102 -28.12 -2.30 0.17
N ILE A 103 -27.47 -1.38 0.90
CA ILE A 103 -28.01 -0.79 2.14
C ILE A 103 -28.94 0.38 1.79
N LYS A 104 -30.23 0.25 2.12
CA LYS A 104 -31.30 1.22 1.83
C LYS A 104 -31.36 2.39 2.84
#